data_AF-A0AAU3VE34-F1
#
_entry.id   AF-A0AAU3VE34-F1
#
_cell.length_a   1.000
_cell.length_b   1.000
_cell.length_c   1.000
_cell.angle_alpha   90.00
_cell.angle_beta   90.00
_cell.angle_gamma   90.00
#
_symmetry.space_group_name_H-M   'P 1'
#
loop_
_entity.id
_entity.type
_entity.pdbx_description
1 polymer ?
#
loop_
_entity_poly.entity_id
_entity_poly.type
_entity_poly.pdbx_seq_one_letter_code
_entity_poly.pdbx_strand_id
1 'polypeptide(L)'
;MTMSTTAPRASAYRGGLRWWTELPLIAVVYGLYTAGRLLVRGDVGRAVDHGIAILHLERALSIDPERSLNSLFSRYRSLGVPADFWYASLHYLVTPLVLVWLWRRRPTVYRFARTWLLMSTLVGLIGFTLMPTAPPRLLAAGHGFVDTMAQYGSYGWWGAEASAPRGLGGMTNQYAAMPSLHVGWSLWCGIMLWRHGRTPFVRALGVLYPLGTTLVVMGTANHYLLDALAGIAVMGIGFLLARPALRVVDLIRDGARTRFATPRPASSTVVATSRDVAPADVGFLPGTAVEPRR
;
A
#
# COMPACT_ATOMS: atom_id res chain seq x y z
N MET A 1 -28.51 15.40 -32.05
CA MET A 1 -27.08 15.02 -32.05
C MET A 1 -26.72 14.54 -30.64
N THR A 2 -26.91 13.25 -30.38
CA THR A 2 -26.70 12.64 -29.05
C THR A 2 -25.23 12.25 -28.92
N MET A 3 -24.48 12.96 -28.07
CA MET A 3 -23.10 12.59 -27.72
C MET A 3 -23.12 11.32 -26.86
N SER A 4 -22.88 10.18 -27.50
CA SER A 4 -22.60 8.91 -26.82
C SER A 4 -21.21 8.99 -26.18
N THR A 5 -21.16 9.31 -24.90
CA THR A 5 -19.91 9.27 -24.11
C THR A 5 -19.57 7.80 -23.81
N THR A 6 -18.86 7.16 -24.73
CA THR A 6 -18.38 5.79 -24.54
C THR A 6 -17.35 5.78 -23.40
N ALA A 7 -17.75 5.30 -22.23
CA ALA A 7 -16.83 5.06 -21.12
C ALA A 7 -15.69 4.13 -21.61
N PRO A 8 -14.41 4.46 -21.35
CA PRO A 8 -13.30 3.67 -21.86
C PRO A 8 -13.37 2.24 -21.32
N ARG A 9 -13.40 1.26 -22.25
CA ARG A 9 -13.43 -0.18 -21.94
C ARG A 9 -12.24 -0.55 -21.05
N ALA A 10 -12.51 -1.34 -20.01
CA ALA A 10 -11.54 -1.84 -19.04
C ALA A 10 -10.32 -2.59 -19.65
N SER A 11 -10.34 -2.93 -20.95
CA SER A 11 -9.20 -3.50 -21.67
C SER A 11 -8.04 -2.53 -21.86
N ALA A 12 -8.30 -1.22 -22.00
CA ALA A 12 -7.26 -0.20 -22.20
C ALA A 12 -6.32 -0.05 -20.97
N TYR A 13 -6.81 -0.35 -19.77
CA TYR A 13 -5.99 -0.31 -18.54
C TYR A 13 -5.06 -1.51 -18.38
N ARG A 14 -5.33 -2.66 -19.02
CA ARG A 14 -4.49 -3.87 -18.86
C ARG A 14 -3.17 -3.78 -19.64
N GLY A 15 -3.11 -3.00 -20.71
CA GLY A 15 -1.92 -2.89 -21.58
C GLY A 15 -0.73 -2.12 -21.00
N GLY A 16 -0.88 -1.45 -19.85
CA GLY A 16 0.13 -0.52 -19.29
C GLY A 16 0.77 -0.93 -17.96
N LEU A 17 0.31 -1.99 -17.30
CA LEU A 17 0.77 -2.39 -15.97
C LEU A 17 1.88 -3.44 -16.08
N ARG A 18 3.11 -2.95 -16.24
CA ARG A 18 4.33 -3.76 -16.35
C ARG A 18 4.87 -4.04 -14.95
N TRP A 19 4.94 -5.31 -14.53
CA TRP A 19 5.36 -5.70 -13.17
C TRP A 19 6.72 -5.14 -12.76
N TRP A 20 7.64 -4.98 -13.73
CA TRP A 20 8.96 -4.42 -13.48
C TRP A 20 8.94 -2.93 -13.12
N THR A 21 7.85 -2.21 -13.36
CA THR A 21 7.68 -0.83 -12.88
C THR A 21 7.51 -0.74 -11.36
N GLU A 22 7.26 -1.86 -10.70
CA GLU A 22 7.18 -1.94 -9.23
C GLU A 22 8.57 -2.12 -8.58
N LEU A 23 9.57 -2.63 -9.32
CA LEU A 23 10.92 -2.85 -8.79
C LEU A 23 11.61 -1.55 -8.31
N PRO A 24 11.59 -0.43 -9.05
CA PRO A 24 12.16 0.82 -8.57
C PRO A 24 11.46 1.36 -7.32
N LEU A 25 10.14 1.15 -7.20
CA LEU A 25 9.35 1.62 -6.07
C LEU A 25 9.69 0.83 -4.80
N ILE A 26 9.84 -0.49 -4.93
CA ILE A 26 10.36 -1.35 -3.85
C ILE A 26 11.78 -0.94 -3.48
N ALA A 27 12.66 -0.71 -4.47
CA ALA A 27 14.04 -0.30 -4.23
C ALA A 27 14.14 1.04 -3.50
N VAL A 28 13.31 2.03 -3.86
CA VAL A 28 13.26 3.34 -3.18
C VAL A 28 12.79 3.19 -1.75
N VAL A 29 11.69 2.45 -1.51
CA VAL A 29 11.19 2.23 -0.14
C VAL A 29 12.23 1.48 0.70
N TYR A 30 12.85 0.44 0.15
CA TYR A 30 13.90 -0.33 0.81
C TYR A 30 15.13 0.53 1.11
N GLY A 31 15.55 1.37 0.16
CA GLY A 31 16.65 2.32 0.34
C GLY A 31 16.36 3.34 1.42
N LEU A 32 15.18 3.95 1.43
CA LEU A 32 14.75 4.92 2.45
C LEU A 32 14.63 4.27 3.83
N TYR A 33 14.07 3.06 3.91
CA TYR A 33 14.03 2.29 5.15
C TYR A 33 15.44 1.98 5.68
N THR A 34 16.34 1.55 4.80
CA THR A 34 17.73 1.27 5.15
C THR A 34 18.45 2.54 5.62
N ALA A 35 18.27 3.66 4.92
CA ALA A 35 18.86 4.95 5.30
C ALA A 35 18.33 5.44 6.65
N GLY A 36 17.00 5.45 6.85
CA GLY A 36 16.38 5.84 8.12
C GLY A 36 16.86 4.96 9.28
N ARG A 37 17.00 3.65 9.04
CA ARG A 37 17.53 2.73 10.03
C ARG A 37 18.99 3.02 10.40
N LEU A 38 19.84 3.40 9.44
CA LEU A 38 21.23 3.78 9.73
C LEU A 38 21.32 5.10 10.49
N LEU A 39 20.42 6.05 10.22
CA LEU A 39 20.37 7.34 10.93
C LEU A 39 19.89 7.20 12.38
N VAL A 40 19.01 6.24 12.67
CA VAL A 40 18.47 5.99 14.01
C VAL A 40 19.36 5.07 14.86
N ARG A 41 20.35 4.40 14.25
CA ARG A 41 21.34 3.60 15.00
C ARG A 41 22.22 4.52 15.86
N GLY A 42 21.89 4.60 17.14
CA GLY A 42 22.71 5.31 18.12
C GLY A 42 21.97 5.82 19.35
N ASP A 43 20.64 5.95 19.29
CA ASP A 43 19.87 6.63 20.35
C ASP A 43 18.85 5.71 21.05
N VAL A 44 19.35 4.59 21.58
CA VAL A 44 18.53 3.62 22.34
C VAL A 44 17.93 4.27 23.59
N GLY A 45 18.69 5.15 24.27
CA GLY A 45 18.22 5.86 25.45
C GLY A 45 16.97 6.69 25.16
N ARG A 46 17.02 7.55 24.14
CA ARG A 46 15.85 8.35 23.73
C ARG A 46 14.67 7.49 23.28
N ALA A 47 14.93 6.37 22.61
CA ALA A 47 13.85 5.46 22.22
C ALA A 47 13.13 4.88 23.44
N VAL A 48 13.88 4.49 24.48
CA VAL A 48 13.33 4.03 25.75
C VAL A 48 12.55 5.14 26.45
N ASP A 49 13.10 6.35 26.51
CA ASP A 49 12.43 7.52 27.11
C ASP A 49 11.09 7.83 26.42
N HIS A 50 11.05 7.81 25.08
CA HIS A 50 9.80 7.97 24.34
C HIS A 50 8.81 6.83 24.64
N GLY A 51 9.26 5.58 24.71
CA GLY A 51 8.40 4.44 25.06
C GLY A 51 7.79 4.57 26.47
N ILE A 52 8.61 4.97 27.46
CA ILE A 52 8.15 5.25 28.82
C ILE A 52 7.17 6.43 28.85
N ALA A 53 7.44 7.50 28.10
CA ALA A 53 6.56 8.66 28.02
C ALA A 53 5.18 8.31 27.45
N ILE A 54 5.13 7.48 26.39
CA ILE A 54 3.88 6.96 25.81
C ILE A 54 3.12 6.14 26.85
N LEU A 55 3.80 5.21 27.52
CA LEU A 55 3.21 4.38 28.57
C LEU A 55 2.63 5.23 29.73
N HIS A 56 3.34 6.28 30.13
CA HIS A 56 2.86 7.20 31.16
C HIS A 56 1.64 7.99 30.70
N LEU A 57 1.62 8.44 29.44
CA LEU A 57 0.46 9.13 28.86
C LEU A 57 -0.77 8.21 28.80
N GLU A 58 -0.61 6.98 28.34
CA GLU A 58 -1.69 5.98 28.29
C GLU A 58 -2.25 5.68 29.69
N ARG A 59 -1.36 5.50 30.68
CA ARG A 59 -1.77 5.31 32.09
C ARG A 59 -2.48 6.54 32.67
N ALA A 60 -2.00 7.75 32.37
CA ALA A 60 -2.64 8.99 32.81
C ALA A 60 -4.06 9.14 32.23
N LEU A 61 -4.26 8.63 31.01
CA LEU A 61 -5.56 8.55 30.34
C LEU A 61 -6.37 7.29 30.71
N SER A 62 -5.84 6.41 31.57
CA SER A 62 -6.43 5.12 31.96
C SER A 62 -6.77 4.20 30.77
N ILE A 63 -5.93 4.21 29.74
CA ILE A 63 -6.06 3.42 28.51
C ILE A 63 -4.79 2.61 28.23
N ASP A 64 -4.50 1.61 29.07
CA ASP A 64 -3.34 0.70 28.92
C ASP A 64 -3.73 -0.76 28.60
N PRO A 65 -4.54 -1.01 27.54
CA PRO A 65 -5.00 -2.36 27.22
C PRO A 65 -3.85 -3.32 26.88
N GLU A 66 -2.72 -2.81 26.40
CA GLU A 66 -1.54 -3.60 26.02
C GLU A 66 -0.96 -4.38 27.20
N ARG A 67 -1.05 -3.88 28.43
CA ARG A 67 -0.63 -4.63 29.63
C ARG A 67 -1.49 -5.87 29.85
N SER A 68 -2.80 -5.70 29.83
CA SER A 68 -3.75 -6.78 30.05
C SER A 68 -3.71 -7.82 28.93
N LEU A 69 -3.62 -7.35 27.68
CA LEU A 69 -3.46 -8.21 26.51
C LEU A 69 -2.14 -8.99 26.57
N ASN A 70 -1.03 -8.33 26.92
CA ASN A 70 0.25 -9.02 27.01
C ASN A 70 0.28 -10.07 28.12
N SER A 71 -0.32 -9.79 29.28
CA SER A 71 -0.50 -10.80 30.34
C SER A 71 -1.28 -12.02 29.84
N LEU A 72 -2.35 -11.81 29.06
CA LEU A 72 -3.16 -12.90 28.50
C LEU A 72 -2.35 -13.77 27.52
N PHE A 73 -1.62 -13.15 26.59
CA PHE A 73 -0.89 -13.85 25.52
C PHE A 73 0.38 -14.53 26.04
N SER A 74 1.06 -13.92 27.01
CA SER A 74 2.23 -14.52 27.68
C SER A 74 1.86 -15.67 28.62
N ARG A 75 0.65 -15.63 29.23
CA ARG A 75 0.14 -16.72 30.08
C ARG A 75 -0.32 -17.92 29.26
N TYR A 76 -1.12 -17.69 28.22
CA TYR A 76 -1.72 -18.77 27.43
C TYR A 76 -0.96 -18.98 26.14
N ARG A 77 -0.13 -20.03 26.13
CA ARG A 77 0.63 -20.43 24.95
C ARG A 77 -0.21 -20.66 23.69
N SER A 78 -1.44 -21.16 23.84
CA SER A 78 -2.38 -21.35 22.73
C SER A 78 -2.78 -20.03 22.04
N LEU A 79 -2.59 -18.89 22.70
CA LEU A 79 -2.79 -17.56 22.14
C LEU A 79 -1.45 -16.93 21.72
N GLY A 80 -0.44 -17.00 22.60
CA GLY A 80 0.88 -16.40 22.36
C GLY A 80 1.58 -16.93 21.11
N VAL A 81 1.68 -18.25 20.95
CA VAL A 81 2.41 -18.85 19.80
C VAL A 81 1.75 -18.46 18.46
N PRO A 82 0.42 -18.64 18.25
CA PRO A 82 -0.20 -18.18 17.01
C PRO A 82 -0.08 -16.67 16.78
N ALA A 83 -0.11 -15.85 17.84
CA ALA A 83 0.06 -14.41 17.74
C ALA A 83 1.47 -14.02 17.29
N ASP A 84 2.49 -14.70 17.79
CA ASP A 84 3.87 -14.47 17.36
C ASP A 84 4.08 -14.85 15.89
N PHE A 85 3.50 -15.98 15.44
CA PHE A 85 3.47 -16.33 14.02
C PHE A 85 2.70 -15.31 13.18
N TRP A 86 1.56 -14.81 13.69
CA TRP A 86 0.76 -13.78 13.03
C TRP A 86 1.58 -12.52 12.82
N TYR A 87 2.22 -12.03 13.88
CA TYR A 87 3.10 -10.87 13.89
C TYR A 87 4.32 -11.05 12.98
N ALA A 88 4.91 -12.24 12.96
CA ALA A 88 6.11 -12.51 12.18
C ALA A 88 5.86 -12.64 10.66
N SER A 89 4.61 -12.92 10.21
CA SER A 89 4.37 -13.36 8.83
C SER A 89 3.30 -12.61 8.04
N LEU A 90 2.17 -12.25 8.66
CA LEU A 90 0.99 -11.92 7.86
C LEU A 90 1.13 -10.61 7.11
N HIS A 91 1.86 -9.62 7.62
CA HIS A 91 2.11 -8.39 6.87
C HIS A 91 2.98 -8.62 5.63
N TYR A 92 3.92 -9.58 5.68
CA TYR A 92 4.72 -10.01 4.54
C TYR A 92 3.94 -10.84 3.52
N LEU A 93 2.84 -11.48 3.93
CA LEU A 93 2.04 -12.34 3.06
C LEU A 93 0.77 -11.64 2.55
N VAL A 94 -0.07 -11.14 3.44
CA VAL A 94 -1.40 -10.60 3.13
C VAL A 94 -1.30 -9.35 2.27
N THR A 95 -0.39 -8.42 2.59
CA THR A 95 -0.26 -7.16 1.84
C THR A 95 0.10 -7.42 0.37
N PRO A 96 1.13 -8.22 0.04
CA PRO A 96 1.39 -8.63 -1.34
C PRO A 96 0.24 -9.39 -1.99
N LEU A 97 -0.42 -10.31 -1.28
CA LEU A 97 -1.56 -11.04 -1.83
C LEU A 97 -2.72 -10.11 -2.22
N VAL A 98 -3.04 -9.13 -1.38
CA VAL A 98 -4.08 -8.11 -1.68
C VAL A 98 -3.66 -7.25 -2.87
N LEU A 99 -2.39 -6.82 -2.94
CA LEU A 99 -1.87 -6.07 -4.09
C LEU A 99 -1.97 -6.88 -5.39
N VAL A 100 -1.51 -8.14 -5.40
CA VAL A 100 -1.60 -9.04 -6.55
C VAL A 100 -3.06 -9.29 -6.95
N TRP A 101 -3.94 -9.50 -5.97
CA TRP A 101 -5.37 -9.65 -6.22
C TRP A 101 -5.98 -8.40 -6.87
N LEU A 102 -5.70 -7.21 -6.34
CA LEU A 102 -6.15 -5.94 -6.92
C LEU A 102 -5.58 -5.74 -8.32
N TRP A 103 -4.30 -6.04 -8.54
CA TRP A 103 -3.67 -5.95 -9.84
C TRP A 103 -4.39 -6.83 -10.89
N ARG A 104 -4.67 -8.10 -10.54
CA ARG A 104 -5.34 -9.05 -11.45
C ARG A 104 -6.82 -8.76 -11.67
N ARG A 105 -7.54 -8.43 -10.60
CA ARG A 105 -9.02 -8.40 -10.60
C ARG A 105 -9.60 -6.98 -10.65
N ARG A 106 -8.83 -5.97 -10.23
CA ARG A 106 -9.28 -4.57 -10.04
C ARG A 106 -8.22 -3.55 -10.56
N PRO A 107 -7.76 -3.65 -11.82
CA PRO A 107 -6.65 -2.81 -12.33
C PRO A 107 -6.95 -1.30 -12.28
N THR A 108 -8.22 -0.90 -12.38
CA THR A 108 -8.64 0.51 -12.26
C THR A 108 -8.45 1.07 -10.84
N VAL A 109 -8.52 0.22 -9.82
CA VAL A 109 -8.34 0.60 -8.41
C VAL A 109 -6.88 0.44 -7.98
N TYR A 110 -6.18 -0.56 -8.54
CA TYR A 110 -4.82 -0.93 -8.14
C TYR A 110 -3.86 0.26 -8.10
N ARG A 111 -3.87 1.12 -9.13
CA ARG A 111 -2.98 2.28 -9.19
C ARG A 111 -3.14 3.22 -7.99
N PHE A 112 -4.39 3.53 -7.62
CA PHE A 112 -4.66 4.36 -6.45
C PHE A 112 -4.29 3.65 -5.14
N ALA A 113 -4.73 2.40 -5.00
CA ALA A 113 -4.51 1.62 -3.78
C ALA A 113 -3.02 1.43 -3.48
N ARG A 114 -2.21 1.15 -4.52
CA ARG A 114 -0.75 1.05 -4.43
C ARG A 114 -0.11 2.37 -4.02
N THR A 115 -0.46 3.47 -4.68
CA THR A 115 0.11 4.79 -4.34
C THR A 115 -0.30 5.22 -2.92
N TRP A 116 -1.52 4.92 -2.49
CA TRP A 116 -1.93 5.13 -1.11
C TRP A 116 -1.02 4.37 -0.13
N LEU A 117 -0.86 3.05 -0.30
CA LEU A 117 0.00 2.25 0.56
C LEU A 117 1.45 2.79 0.58
N LEU A 118 1.98 3.18 -0.57
CA LEU A 118 3.31 3.80 -0.67
C LEU A 118 3.40 5.09 0.14
N MET A 119 2.49 6.04 -0.09
CA MET A 119 2.52 7.33 0.60
C MET A 119 2.39 7.17 2.11
N SER A 120 1.51 6.28 2.57
CA SER A 120 1.40 5.95 4.00
C SER A 120 2.70 5.35 4.55
N THR A 121 3.36 4.48 3.80
CA THR A 121 4.64 3.89 4.21
C THR A 121 5.73 4.96 4.31
N LEU A 122 5.81 5.89 3.35
CA LEU A 122 6.77 7.00 3.40
C LEU A 122 6.54 7.94 4.58
N VAL A 123 5.28 8.29 4.86
CA VAL A 123 4.92 9.09 6.04
C VAL A 123 5.27 8.34 7.33
N GLY A 124 5.02 7.03 7.38
CA GLY A 124 5.39 6.19 8.52
C GLY A 124 6.91 6.14 8.74
N LEU A 125 7.69 6.02 7.66
CA LEU A 125 9.16 6.08 7.71
C LEU A 125 9.66 7.40 8.29
N ILE A 126 9.06 8.53 7.90
CA ILE A 126 9.37 9.84 8.50
C ILE A 126 9.05 9.82 10.00
N GLY A 127 7.88 9.30 10.39
CA GLY A 127 7.49 9.15 11.79
C GLY A 127 8.53 8.37 12.61
N PHE A 128 8.97 7.21 12.12
CA PHE A 128 9.99 6.40 12.79
C PHE A 128 11.32 7.12 12.97
N THR A 129 11.73 7.91 11.98
CA THR A 129 12.99 8.67 12.06
C THR A 129 12.92 9.83 13.04
N LEU A 130 11.76 10.47 13.18
CA LEU A 130 11.58 11.63 14.05
C LEU A 130 11.27 11.24 15.49
N MET A 131 10.64 10.08 15.71
CA MET A 131 10.24 9.59 17.02
C MET A 131 10.63 8.12 17.21
N PRO A 132 11.95 7.83 17.35
CA PRO A 132 12.40 6.49 17.69
C PRO A 132 11.73 6.08 19.01
N THR A 133 11.12 4.90 19.07
CA THR A 133 10.27 4.50 20.20
C THR A 133 10.52 3.03 20.52
N ALA A 134 10.89 2.75 21.77
CA ALA A 134 11.07 1.40 22.27
C ALA A 134 9.71 0.74 22.51
N PRO A 135 9.45 -0.44 21.93
CA PRO A 135 8.23 -1.19 22.16
C PRO A 135 8.15 -1.70 23.61
N PRO A 136 6.94 -1.98 24.13
CA PRO A 136 6.75 -2.42 25.52
C PRO A 136 7.62 -3.62 25.93
N ARG A 137 7.83 -4.58 25.02
CA ARG A 137 8.65 -5.80 25.24
C ARG A 137 10.14 -5.52 25.51
N LEU A 138 10.64 -4.34 25.12
CA LEU A 138 12.04 -3.93 25.32
C LEU A 138 12.22 -3.03 26.55
N LEU A 139 11.13 -2.67 27.24
CA LEU A 139 11.23 -1.93 28.50
C LEU A 139 11.77 -2.82 29.63
N ALA A 140 12.34 -2.20 30.65
CA ALA A 140 12.82 -2.92 31.83
C ALA A 140 11.68 -3.73 32.50
N ALA A 141 12.04 -4.86 33.12
CA ALA A 141 11.08 -5.80 33.71
C ALA A 141 10.11 -5.16 34.73
N GLY A 142 10.52 -4.06 35.40
CA GLY A 142 9.66 -3.30 36.30
C GLY A 142 8.40 -2.70 35.65
N HIS A 143 8.35 -2.60 34.32
CA HIS A 143 7.15 -2.14 33.60
C HIS A 143 6.14 -3.26 33.33
N GLY A 144 6.46 -4.52 33.63
CA GLY A 144 5.51 -5.65 33.64
C GLY A 144 5.10 -6.18 32.26
N PHE A 145 5.94 -6.02 31.24
CA PHE A 145 5.74 -6.59 29.91
C PHE A 145 6.63 -7.82 29.71
N VAL A 146 6.10 -8.81 28.99
CA VAL A 146 6.79 -10.03 28.59
C VAL A 146 6.98 -10.03 27.09
N ASP A 147 8.21 -10.20 26.63
CA ASP A 147 8.53 -10.42 25.23
C ASP A 147 8.09 -11.84 24.82
N THR A 148 6.87 -11.97 24.28
CA THR A 148 6.30 -13.26 23.85
C THR A 148 7.11 -13.86 22.70
N MET A 149 7.61 -13.03 21.79
CA MET A 149 8.47 -13.44 20.69
C MET A 149 9.74 -14.11 21.20
N ALA A 150 10.36 -13.58 22.25
CA ALA A 150 11.49 -14.23 22.91
C ALA A 150 11.06 -15.48 23.69
N GLN A 151 9.98 -15.39 24.48
CA GLN A 151 9.44 -16.47 25.31
C GLN A 151 9.11 -17.74 24.48
N TYR A 152 8.52 -17.57 23.31
CA TYR A 152 8.08 -18.64 22.42
C TYR A 152 9.00 -18.80 21.19
N GLY A 153 10.18 -18.18 21.21
CA GLY A 153 11.12 -18.17 20.09
C GLY A 153 11.56 -19.55 19.62
N SER A 154 11.46 -20.59 20.44
CA SER A 154 11.75 -21.98 20.06
C SER A 154 10.77 -22.55 19.03
N TYR A 155 9.53 -22.03 18.94
CA TYR A 155 8.52 -22.50 17.99
C TYR A 155 8.67 -21.90 16.60
N GLY A 156 9.20 -20.69 16.52
CA GLY A 156 9.25 -19.89 15.31
C GLY A 156 10.55 -19.98 14.52
N TRP A 157 10.57 -19.30 13.37
CA TRP A 157 11.79 -19.02 12.60
C TRP A 157 12.52 -17.76 13.05
N TRP A 158 11.92 -16.98 13.96
CA TRP A 158 12.45 -15.71 14.42
C TRP A 158 13.51 -15.86 15.52
N GLY A 159 14.32 -14.83 15.71
CA GLY A 159 15.34 -14.74 16.76
C GLY A 159 14.96 -13.79 17.89
N ALA A 160 15.95 -13.37 18.68
CA ALA A 160 15.79 -12.37 19.73
C ALA A 160 15.46 -10.96 19.19
N GLU A 161 15.52 -10.76 17.87
CA GLU A 161 15.36 -9.46 17.20
C GLU A 161 14.00 -9.27 16.51
N ALA A 162 12.94 -9.82 17.11
CA ALA A 162 11.56 -9.83 16.59
C ALA A 162 11.42 -10.58 15.24
N SER A 163 10.48 -10.16 14.39
CA SER A 163 9.98 -10.85 13.17
C SER A 163 11.03 -11.29 12.14
N ALA A 164 12.28 -10.82 12.26
CA ALA A 164 13.35 -11.20 11.35
C ALA A 164 13.74 -12.68 11.54
N PRO A 165 13.96 -13.44 10.44
CA PRO A 165 14.54 -14.77 10.56
C PRO A 165 15.87 -14.73 11.32
N ARG A 166 16.18 -15.80 12.06
CA ARG A 166 17.45 -15.91 12.82
C ARG A 166 18.65 -15.57 11.93
N GLY A 167 19.52 -14.69 12.42
CA GLY A 167 20.69 -14.19 11.66
C GLY A 167 20.42 -12.95 10.79
N LEU A 168 19.16 -12.51 10.65
CA LEU A 168 18.77 -11.33 9.87
C LEU A 168 18.22 -10.19 10.74
N GLY A 169 18.36 -10.26 12.07
CA GLY A 169 17.96 -9.19 13.00
C GLY A 169 18.61 -7.84 12.67
N GLY A 170 19.83 -7.92 12.15
CA GLY A 170 20.54 -6.84 11.48
C GLY A 170 19.85 -6.23 10.25
N MET A 171 18.60 -6.54 9.91
CA MET A 171 17.77 -5.86 8.90
C MET A 171 16.53 -5.14 9.47
N THR A 172 16.13 -5.39 10.71
CA THR A 172 14.97 -4.77 11.36
C THR A 172 15.38 -3.63 12.30
N ASN A 173 14.53 -2.60 12.47
CA ASN A 173 14.71 -1.59 13.51
C ASN A 173 13.77 -1.89 14.68
N GLN A 174 14.31 -2.41 15.77
CA GLN A 174 13.51 -2.81 16.93
C GLN A 174 12.97 -1.63 17.75
N TYR A 175 13.52 -0.42 17.54
CA TYR A 175 13.15 0.81 18.23
C TYR A 175 12.27 1.72 17.35
N ALA A 176 11.50 1.13 16.45
CA ALA A 176 10.57 1.83 15.55
C ALA A 176 9.13 1.41 15.83
N ALA A 177 8.70 1.47 17.09
CA ALA A 177 7.34 1.10 17.47
C ALA A 177 6.30 2.10 16.92
N MET A 178 6.55 3.41 16.99
CA MET A 178 5.59 4.41 16.54
C MET A 178 6.00 5.08 15.22
N PRO A 179 5.13 5.16 14.20
CA PRO A 179 3.74 4.66 14.12
C PRO A 179 3.63 3.18 13.71
N SER A 180 2.62 2.44 14.20
CA SER A 180 2.49 1.02 13.87
C SER A 180 2.07 0.78 12.40
N LEU A 181 3.04 0.47 11.54
CA LEU A 181 2.77 0.07 10.15
C LEU A 181 2.06 -1.28 10.03
N HIS A 182 2.20 -2.18 11.00
CA HIS A 182 1.41 -3.43 11.05
C HIS A 182 -0.09 -3.12 11.08
N VAL A 183 -0.50 -2.21 11.97
CA VAL A 183 -1.90 -1.75 12.07
C VAL A 183 -2.29 -0.94 10.83
N GLY A 184 -1.44 -0.03 10.36
CA GLY A 184 -1.72 0.75 9.15
C GLY A 184 -1.95 -0.13 7.91
N TRP A 185 -1.02 -1.03 7.60
CA TRP A 185 -1.09 -1.91 6.43
C TRP A 185 -2.24 -2.93 6.54
N SER A 186 -2.50 -3.46 7.74
CA SER A 186 -3.63 -4.36 7.95
C SER A 186 -4.97 -3.64 7.78
N LEU A 187 -5.08 -2.38 8.23
CA LEU A 187 -6.24 -1.53 7.96
C LEU A 187 -6.42 -1.29 6.46
N TRP A 188 -5.35 -0.95 5.74
CA TRP A 188 -5.40 -0.80 4.28
C TRP A 188 -5.90 -2.08 3.60
N CYS A 189 -5.35 -3.23 3.96
CA CYS A 189 -5.80 -4.53 3.46
C CYS A 189 -7.29 -4.74 3.77
N GLY A 190 -7.70 -4.43 5.00
CA GLY A 190 -9.07 -4.53 5.48
C GLY A 190 -10.05 -3.72 4.65
N ILE A 191 -9.73 -2.46 4.38
CA ILE A 191 -10.53 -1.55 3.54
C ILE A 191 -10.63 -2.08 2.11
N MET A 192 -9.52 -2.59 1.54
CA MET A 192 -9.52 -3.15 0.18
C MET A 192 -10.43 -4.39 0.09
N LEU A 193 -10.33 -5.29 1.06
CA LEU A 193 -11.15 -6.50 1.13
C LEU A 193 -12.63 -6.17 1.37
N TRP A 194 -12.94 -5.25 2.29
CA TRP A 194 -14.30 -4.82 2.56
C TRP A 194 -14.97 -4.17 1.33
N ARG A 195 -14.30 -3.21 0.70
CA ARG A 195 -14.85 -2.41 -0.40
C ARG A 195 -14.91 -3.16 -1.72
N HIS A 196 -13.93 -4.03 -2.00
CA HIS A 196 -13.79 -4.68 -3.31
C HIS A 196 -14.04 -6.19 -3.29
N GLY A 197 -14.18 -6.78 -2.11
CA GLY A 197 -14.62 -8.15 -1.89
C GLY A 197 -16.08 -8.34 -2.29
N ARG A 198 -16.38 -9.52 -2.85
CA ARG A 198 -17.72 -9.84 -3.40
C ARG A 198 -18.57 -10.67 -2.45
N THR A 199 -17.97 -11.36 -1.48
CA THR A 199 -18.66 -12.26 -0.56
C THR A 199 -18.67 -11.70 0.86
N PRO A 200 -19.71 -11.99 1.66
CA PRO A 200 -19.74 -11.61 3.08
C PRO A 200 -18.51 -12.11 3.84
N PHE A 201 -18.03 -13.32 3.52
CA PHE A 201 -16.81 -13.88 4.10
C PHE A 201 -15.58 -13.01 3.88
N VAL A 202 -15.31 -12.57 2.64
CA VAL A 202 -14.15 -11.71 2.34
C VAL A 202 -14.28 -10.35 3.03
N ARG A 203 -15.50 -9.84 3.16
CA ARG A 203 -15.76 -8.59 3.90
C ARG A 203 -15.51 -8.77 5.40
N ALA A 204 -15.95 -9.89 5.98
CA ALA A 204 -15.66 -10.22 7.37
C ALA A 204 -14.15 -10.31 7.61
N LEU A 205 -13.39 -10.96 6.73
CA LEU A 205 -11.92 -10.95 6.80
C LEU A 205 -11.34 -9.53 6.75
N GLY A 206 -11.96 -8.63 5.98
CA GLY A 206 -11.57 -7.22 5.92
C GLY A 206 -11.71 -6.46 7.24
N VAL A 207 -12.58 -6.92 8.15
CA VAL A 207 -12.73 -6.35 9.50
C VAL A 207 -11.89 -7.12 10.52
N LEU A 208 -11.92 -8.45 10.46
CA LEU A 208 -11.22 -9.32 11.41
C LEU A 208 -9.70 -9.19 11.31
N TYR A 209 -9.15 -9.02 10.12
CA TYR A 209 -7.70 -8.93 9.93
C TYR A 209 -7.05 -7.71 10.62
N PRO A 210 -7.52 -6.45 10.41
CA PRO A 210 -6.96 -5.31 11.13
C PRO A 210 -7.20 -5.40 12.64
N LEU A 211 -8.40 -5.81 13.08
CA LEU A 211 -8.69 -5.95 14.51
C LEU A 211 -7.79 -7.01 15.17
N GLY A 212 -7.65 -8.18 14.55
CA GLY A 212 -6.76 -9.24 15.01
C GLY A 212 -5.30 -8.78 15.04
N THR A 213 -4.86 -8.05 14.01
CA THR A 213 -3.50 -7.50 13.97
C THR A 213 -3.27 -6.50 15.11
N THR A 214 -4.21 -5.59 15.38
CA THR A 214 -4.13 -4.65 16.51
C THR A 214 -4.04 -5.38 17.85
N LEU A 215 -4.85 -6.42 18.08
CA LEU A 215 -4.78 -7.23 19.29
C LEU A 215 -3.45 -7.97 19.41
N VAL A 216 -2.96 -8.56 18.32
CA VAL A 216 -1.70 -9.30 18.27
C VAL A 216 -0.52 -8.40 18.59
N VAL A 217 -0.43 -7.20 17.99
CA VAL A 217 0.73 -6.33 18.22
C VAL A 217 0.82 -5.82 19.66
N MET A 218 -0.33 -5.57 20.31
CA MET A 218 -0.39 -5.17 21.72
C MET A 218 -0.15 -6.38 22.63
N GLY A 219 -0.79 -7.52 22.34
CA GLY A 219 -0.63 -8.76 23.11
C GLY A 219 0.80 -9.32 23.07
N THR A 220 1.51 -9.13 21.98
CA THR A 220 2.94 -9.51 21.85
C THR A 220 3.89 -8.43 22.37
N ALA A 221 3.37 -7.35 22.97
CA ALA A 221 4.11 -6.22 23.50
C ALA A 221 5.03 -5.54 22.46
N ASN A 222 4.67 -5.60 21.17
CA ASN A 222 5.42 -4.93 20.10
C ASN A 222 4.96 -3.49 19.87
N HIS A 223 3.76 -3.12 20.30
CA HIS A 223 3.20 -1.79 20.09
C HIS A 223 2.31 -1.35 21.26
N TYR A 224 2.33 -0.06 21.57
CA TYR A 224 1.36 0.61 22.42
C TYR A 224 0.03 0.84 21.67
N LEU A 225 -1.04 1.19 22.37
CA LEU A 225 -2.30 1.58 21.74
C LEU A 225 -2.12 2.86 20.90
N LEU A 226 -1.37 3.84 21.42
CA LEU A 226 -1.06 5.08 20.72
C LEU A 226 -0.26 4.83 19.44
N ASP A 227 0.60 3.81 19.39
CA ASP A 227 1.28 3.40 18.16
C ASP A 227 0.28 2.93 17.10
N ALA A 228 -0.72 2.15 17.52
CA ALA A 228 -1.78 1.65 16.64
C ALA A 228 -2.61 2.81 16.08
N LEU A 229 -3.00 3.76 16.93
CA LEU A 229 -3.73 4.97 16.51
C LEU A 229 -2.89 5.84 15.56
N ALA A 230 -1.60 6.01 15.84
CA ALA A 230 -0.68 6.70 14.95
C ALA A 230 -0.57 5.99 13.59
N GLY A 231 -0.54 4.65 13.57
CA GLY A 231 -0.59 3.85 12.35
C GLY A 231 -1.85 4.09 11.51
N ILE A 232 -3.02 4.20 12.16
CA ILE A 232 -4.29 4.55 11.51
C ILE A 232 -4.22 5.98 10.94
N ALA A 233 -3.71 6.94 11.72
CA ALA A 233 -3.57 8.33 11.30
C ALA A 233 -2.65 8.46 10.08
N VAL A 234 -1.51 7.77 10.07
CA VAL A 234 -0.58 7.70 8.93
C VAL A 234 -1.24 7.08 7.69
N MET A 235 -2.08 6.07 7.89
CA MET A 235 -2.86 5.49 6.79
C MET A 235 -3.87 6.51 6.23
N GLY A 236 -4.51 7.30 7.09
CA GLY A 236 -5.38 8.41 6.69
C GLY A 236 -4.64 9.54 5.95
N ILE A 237 -3.47 9.97 6.44
CA ILE A 237 -2.65 10.98 5.78
C ILE A 237 -2.22 10.51 4.38
N GLY A 238 -1.72 9.28 4.27
CA GLY A 238 -1.33 8.74 2.95
C GLY A 238 -2.51 8.59 1.99
N PHE A 239 -3.73 8.36 2.48
CA PHE A 239 -4.94 8.39 1.65
C PHE A 239 -5.17 9.77 1.03
N LEU A 240 -5.05 10.83 1.84
CA LEU A 240 -5.20 12.21 1.40
C LEU A 240 -4.10 12.59 0.40
N LEU A 241 -2.86 12.11 0.61
CA LEU A 241 -1.71 12.38 -0.26
C LEU A 241 -1.72 11.56 -1.57
N ALA A 242 -2.46 10.45 -1.64
CA ALA A 242 -2.43 9.57 -2.79
C ALA A 242 -2.87 10.23 -4.10
N ARG A 243 -3.96 11.02 -4.08
CA ARG A 243 -4.44 11.71 -5.29
C ARG A 243 -3.49 12.83 -5.74
N PRO A 244 -3.03 13.74 -4.86
CA PRO A 244 -1.98 14.70 -5.21
C PRO A 244 -0.74 14.04 -5.80
N ALA A 245 -0.23 12.97 -5.18
CA ALA A 245 0.95 12.25 -5.66
C ALA A 245 0.74 11.69 -7.07
N LEU A 246 -0.42 11.10 -7.35
CA LEU A 246 -0.75 10.62 -8.70
C LEU A 246 -0.77 11.74 -9.74
N ARG A 247 -1.34 12.91 -9.41
CA ARG A 247 -1.36 14.07 -10.32
C ARG A 247 0.05 14.54 -10.65
N VAL A 248 0.93 14.65 -9.65
CA VAL A 248 2.33 15.04 -9.86
C VAL A 248 3.03 14.04 -10.78
N VAL A 249 2.84 12.73 -10.55
CA VAL A 249 3.43 11.69 -11.41
C VAL A 249 2.90 11.77 -12.85
N ASP A 250 1.60 12.02 -13.03
CA ASP A 250 1.01 12.18 -14.37
C ASP A 250 1.57 13.41 -15.09
N LEU A 251 1.70 14.55 -14.40
CA LEU A 251 2.30 15.76 -14.96
C LEU A 251 3.76 15.56 -15.38
N ILE A 252 4.56 14.90 -14.55
CA ILE A 252 5.96 14.59 -14.87
C ILE A 252 6.03 13.66 -16.08
N ARG A 253 5.17 12.64 -16.14
CA ARG A 253 5.15 11.68 -17.23
C ARG A 253 4.73 12.32 -18.55
N ASP A 254 3.73 13.20 -18.52
CA ASP A 254 3.26 13.90 -19.71
C ASP A 254 4.29 14.93 -20.17
N GLY A 255 4.94 15.64 -19.25
CA GLY A 255 6.08 16.52 -19.56
C GLY A 255 7.29 15.77 -20.16
N ALA A 256 7.59 14.55 -19.68
CA ALA A 256 8.62 13.73 -20.28
C ALA A 256 8.23 13.24 -21.68
N ARG A 257 6.97 12.83 -21.87
CA ARG A 257 6.46 12.41 -23.18
C ARG A 257 6.51 13.52 -24.22
N THR A 258 6.18 14.76 -23.85
CA THR A 258 6.24 15.89 -24.77
C THR A 258 7.69 16.27 -25.11
N ARG A 259 8.62 16.17 -24.16
CA ARG A 259 10.06 16.44 -24.38
C ARG A 259 10.77 15.39 -25.23
N PHE A 260 10.37 14.12 -25.12
CA PHE A 260 10.99 13.01 -25.85
C PHE A 260 10.13 12.51 -27.03
N ALA A 261 9.02 13.19 -27.34
CA ALA A 261 8.29 12.94 -28.57
C ALA A 261 9.15 13.40 -29.76
N THR A 262 9.59 12.44 -30.57
CA THR A 262 10.18 12.75 -31.87
C THR A 262 9.17 13.55 -32.69
N PRO A 263 9.57 14.67 -33.32
CA PRO A 263 8.71 15.38 -34.26
C PRO A 263 8.23 14.38 -35.31
N ARG A 264 6.92 14.13 -35.33
CA ARG A 264 6.34 13.30 -36.38
C ARG A 264 6.59 14.07 -37.69
N PRO A 265 7.29 13.50 -38.69
CA PRO A 265 7.50 14.19 -39.96
C PRO A 265 6.12 14.59 -40.47
N ALA A 266 5.97 15.88 -40.81
CA ALA A 266 4.75 16.39 -41.38
C ALA A 266 4.44 15.51 -42.59
N SER A 267 3.40 14.68 -42.48
CA SER A 267 2.84 13.99 -43.63
C SER A 267 2.43 15.11 -44.57
N SER A 268 3.24 15.33 -45.61
CA SER A 268 2.90 16.21 -46.71
C SER A 268 1.58 15.69 -47.26
N THR A 269 0.51 16.40 -46.94
CA THR A 269 -0.76 16.24 -47.64
C THR A 269 -0.45 16.62 -49.08
N VAL A 270 -0.14 15.63 -49.92
CA VAL A 270 -0.14 15.79 -51.36
C VAL A 270 -1.58 16.10 -51.71
N VAL A 271 -1.90 17.39 -51.81
CA VAL A 271 -3.11 17.87 -52.45
C VAL A 271 -2.94 17.52 -53.91
N ALA A 272 -3.50 16.39 -54.33
CA ALA A 272 -3.67 16.08 -55.74
C ALA A 272 -4.63 17.11 -56.32
N THR A 273 -4.08 18.16 -56.95
CA THR A 273 -4.86 19.07 -57.79
C THR A 273 -5.27 18.27 -59.02
N SER A 274 -6.55 17.89 -59.08
CA SER A 274 -7.15 17.36 -60.31
C SER A 274 -7.11 18.46 -61.36
N ARG A 275 -6.20 18.33 -62.33
CA ARG A 275 -6.21 19.14 -63.56
C ARG A 275 -7.34 18.67 -64.47
N ASP A 276 -8.18 19.63 -64.82
CA ASP A 276 -8.99 19.80 -66.03
C ASP A 276 -9.14 18.61 -66.98
N VAL A 277 -10.39 18.15 -67.11
CA VAL A 277 -10.89 17.52 -68.34
C VAL A 277 -12.07 18.38 -68.82
N ALA A 278 -11.85 19.06 -69.95
CA ALA A 278 -12.86 19.84 -70.68
C ALA A 278 -13.89 18.92 -71.37
N PRO A 279 -15.10 19.42 -71.71
CA PRO A 279 -16.22 18.59 -72.12
C PRO A 279 -16.17 18.25 -73.61
N ALA A 280 -16.57 17.03 -73.97
CA ALA A 280 -16.89 16.65 -75.34
C ALA A 280 -18.41 16.52 -75.49
N ASP A 281 -18.99 17.44 -76.26
CA ASP A 281 -20.32 17.35 -76.86
C ASP A 281 -20.42 16.11 -77.76
N VAL A 282 -21.40 15.23 -77.54
CA VAL A 282 -22.07 14.48 -78.62
C VAL A 282 -23.50 14.05 -78.18
N GLY A 283 -24.52 14.56 -78.88
CA GLY A 283 -25.55 13.71 -79.48
C GLY A 283 -26.79 13.34 -78.67
N PHE A 284 -27.85 14.12 -78.87
CA PHE A 284 -29.26 13.79 -78.65
C PHE A 284 -29.71 12.58 -79.51
N LEU A 285 -30.44 11.60 -78.94
CA LEU A 285 -31.63 10.95 -79.55
C LEU A 285 -32.48 10.21 -78.47
N PRO A 286 -33.81 10.10 -78.63
CA PRO A 286 -34.75 9.77 -77.55
C PRO A 286 -35.34 8.35 -77.62
N GLY A 287 -35.83 7.86 -76.47
CA GLY A 287 -36.96 6.94 -76.39
C GLY A 287 -36.64 5.50 -75.99
N THR A 288 -37.13 5.07 -74.83
CA THR A 288 -38.27 4.13 -74.70
C THR A 288 -38.45 3.76 -73.23
N ALA A 289 -39.65 4.04 -72.73
CA ALA A 289 -40.12 3.57 -71.43
C ALA A 289 -40.54 2.10 -71.56
N VAL A 290 -40.10 1.26 -70.62
CA VAL A 290 -40.73 -0.05 -70.35
C VAL A 290 -40.96 -0.17 -68.85
N GLU A 291 -42.22 -0.46 -68.55
CA GLU A 291 -42.96 -0.57 -67.30
C GLU A 291 -42.53 -1.78 -66.42
N PRO A 292 -42.76 -1.75 -65.09
CA PRO A 292 -42.56 -2.90 -64.23
C PRO A 292 -43.84 -3.77 -64.15
N ARG A 293 -43.70 -5.10 -64.26
CA ARG A 293 -44.75 -6.05 -63.86
C ARG A 293 -44.35 -6.84 -62.62
N ARG A 294 -45.20 -6.64 -61.60
CA ARG A 294 -45.58 -7.50 -60.46
C ARG A 294 -44.56 -7.82 -59.38
#